data_AF-A0A2B7Y713-F1
#
_entry.id   AF-A0A2B7Y713-F1
#
_cell.length_a   1.000
_cell.length_b   1.000
_cell.length_c   1.000
_cell.angle_alpha   90.00
_cell.angle_beta   90.00
_cell.angle_gamma   90.00
#
_symmetry.space_group_name_H-M   'P 1'
#
loop_
_entity.id
_entity.type
_entity.pdbx_description
1 polymer ?
#
loop_
_entity_poly.entity_id
_entity_poly.type
_entity_poly.pdbx_seq_one_letter_code
_entity_poly.pdbx_strand_id
1 'polypeptide(L)'
;MLIIAVLLFKKFSYTQDANRYNLVIVNLTDEKALVRAVSKLPSATAHVAFENSVRQRDQGCVVVKEEQGDSLVKAGIWTGFDAAHVFPVAYSALWPTLGFNSIGISGSNEDNVNSVQNGILLRADIHQLFDTYFFSICAKSNHKIVYFMPDVNNIAGTHLSQEFISNPRRPPDELLDWHFRQAVLANVKAEGEPVFEHDFNTGENMIGQIRQGPQPQQRMEFELFMRLAHLQPEVPGNAPSHP
;
A
#
# COMPACT_ATOMS: atom_id res chain seq x y z
N MET A 1 -7.38 5.22 34.78
CA MET A 1 -6.84 5.76 33.51
C MET A 1 -5.42 5.22 33.37
N LEU A 2 -5.25 4.08 32.70
CA LEU A 2 -3.98 3.35 32.67
C LEU A 2 -3.27 3.70 31.35
N ILE A 3 -2.19 4.47 31.44
CA ILE A 3 -1.31 4.76 30.29
C ILE A 3 -0.39 3.56 30.12
N ILE A 4 -0.70 2.67 29.18
CA ILE A 4 0.21 1.59 28.79
C ILE A 4 1.12 2.15 27.69
N ALA A 5 2.33 2.57 28.07
CA ALA A 5 3.42 2.78 27.14
C ALA A 5 3.85 1.39 26.63
N VAL A 6 3.50 1.04 25.39
CA VAL A 6 4.00 -0.18 24.77
C VAL A 6 5.47 0.02 24.45
N LEU A 7 6.31 -0.38 25.40
CA LEU A 7 7.70 -0.75 25.13
C LEU A 7 7.65 -1.91 24.13
N LEU A 8 8.03 -1.63 22.88
CA LEU A 8 8.28 -2.61 21.83
C LEU A 8 9.39 -3.59 22.29
N PHE A 9 9.02 -4.61 23.06
CA PHE A 9 9.88 -5.74 23.32
C PHE A 9 9.09 -7.03 23.24
N LYS A 10 9.07 -7.60 22.04
CA LYS A 10 9.32 -9.03 21.88
C LYS A 10 10.12 -9.25 20.59
N LYS A 11 11.41 -9.57 20.78
CA LYS A 11 12.32 -10.21 19.82
C LYS A 11 12.92 -9.37 18.67
N PHE A 12 13.36 -8.14 18.94
CA PHE A 12 14.46 -7.55 18.16
C PHE A 12 15.48 -6.92 19.10
N SER A 13 16.66 -7.52 19.20
CA SER A 13 17.81 -6.92 19.85
C SER A 13 18.27 -5.77 18.96
N TYR A 14 17.93 -4.53 19.30
CA TYR A 14 18.53 -3.35 18.68
C TYR A 14 19.19 -2.49 19.76
N THR A 15 20.50 -2.31 19.62
CA THR A 15 21.35 -1.51 20.48
C THR A 15 21.01 -0.03 20.38
N GLN A 16 20.52 0.51 21.50
CA GLN A 16 20.75 1.83 22.09
C GLN A 16 20.87 3.04 21.13
N ASP A 17 19.78 3.81 21.03
CA ASP A 17 19.87 5.28 20.92
C ASP A 17 18.60 5.93 21.47
N ALA A 18 18.68 6.54 22.66
CA ALA A 18 17.55 6.83 23.53
C ALA A 18 16.89 8.22 23.36
N ASN A 19 17.19 8.98 22.30
CA ASN A 19 16.88 10.42 22.27
C ASN A 19 15.99 10.95 21.12
N ARG A 20 15.26 10.11 20.36
CA ARG A 20 14.30 10.58 19.34
C ARG A 20 13.08 9.67 19.18
N TYR A 21 12.36 9.37 20.25
CA TYR A 21 11.12 8.60 20.13
C TYR A 21 9.95 9.53 19.82
N ASN A 22 9.55 9.61 18.55
CA ASN A 22 8.19 9.98 18.21
C ASN A 22 7.28 8.88 18.71
N LEU A 23 6.65 9.11 19.87
CA LEU A 23 5.72 8.17 20.47
C LEU A 23 4.48 8.05 19.58
N VAL A 24 4.30 6.87 18.97
CA VAL A 24 3.01 6.48 18.41
C VAL A 24 2.15 5.99 19.58
N ILE A 25 1.10 6.74 19.89
CA ILE A 25 0.12 6.31 20.89
C ILE A 25 -0.74 5.21 20.26
N VAL A 26 -0.67 4.01 20.83
CA VAL A 26 -1.51 2.88 20.45
C VAL A 26 -2.49 2.63 21.59
N ASN A 27 -3.78 2.60 21.28
CA ASN A 27 -4.82 2.23 22.24
C ASN A 27 -5.25 0.78 21.98
N LEU A 28 -5.65 0.08 23.04
CA LEU A 28 -6.36 -1.19 22.91
C LEU A 28 -7.58 -1.00 22.02
N THR A 29 -7.72 -1.87 21.01
CA THR A 29 -8.81 -1.79 20.04
C THR A 29 -9.21 -3.19 19.57
N ASP A 30 -10.50 -3.38 19.35
CA ASP A 30 -11.06 -4.58 18.72
C ASP A 30 -10.93 -4.55 17.19
N GLU A 31 -10.56 -3.40 16.62
CA GLU A 31 -10.27 -3.23 15.19
C GLU A 31 -9.22 -4.23 14.69
N LYS A 32 -9.47 -4.86 13.55
CA LYS A 32 -8.53 -5.76 12.88
C LYS A 32 -7.97 -5.08 11.65
N ALA A 33 -6.76 -5.46 11.27
CA ALA A 33 -6.24 -5.05 9.98
C ALA A 33 -7.11 -5.61 8.86
N LEU A 34 -7.25 -4.85 7.78
CA LEU A 34 -7.84 -5.35 6.56
C LEU A 34 -6.86 -6.32 5.90
N VAL A 35 -7.33 -7.53 5.63
CA VAL A 35 -6.54 -8.56 4.95
C VAL A 35 -6.03 -8.03 3.62
N ARG A 36 -4.73 -8.12 3.40
CA ARG A 36 -4.14 -7.71 2.14
C ARG A 36 -3.23 -8.80 1.63
N ALA A 37 -3.34 -9.04 0.33
CA ALA A 37 -2.49 -9.97 -0.37
C ALA A 37 -1.80 -9.26 -1.53
N VAL A 38 -0.65 -9.79 -1.92
CA VAL A 38 0.01 -9.39 -3.16
C VAL A 38 -0.96 -9.65 -4.31
N SER A 39 -1.30 -8.58 -5.02
CA SER A 39 -2.29 -8.64 -6.09
C SER A 39 -1.72 -8.08 -7.37
N LYS A 40 -1.64 -8.93 -8.40
CA LYS A 40 -1.44 -8.48 -9.78
C LYS A 40 -2.82 -8.22 -10.36
N LEU A 41 -3.20 -6.95 -10.41
CA LEU A 41 -4.48 -6.55 -10.99
C LEU A 41 -4.57 -7.00 -12.45
N PRO A 42 -5.73 -7.52 -12.92
CA PRO A 42 -5.95 -7.77 -14.33
C PRO A 42 -5.78 -6.47 -15.14
N SER A 43 -5.34 -6.61 -16.39
CA SER A 43 -5.05 -5.52 -17.35
C SER A 43 -6.29 -4.70 -17.75
N ALA A 44 -6.93 -4.02 -16.80
CA ALA A 44 -7.99 -3.06 -17.04
C ALA A 44 -7.41 -1.69 -17.40
N THR A 45 -8.09 -0.93 -18.26
CA THR A 45 -7.61 0.37 -18.77
C THR A 45 -7.31 1.39 -17.66
N ALA A 46 -8.15 1.46 -16.63
CA ALA A 46 -7.95 2.34 -15.47
C ALA A 46 -6.66 1.99 -14.69
N HIS A 47 -6.34 0.69 -14.59
CA HIS A 47 -5.11 0.23 -13.94
C HIS A 47 -3.87 0.68 -14.71
N VAL A 48 -3.91 0.60 -16.03
CA VAL A 48 -2.79 1.06 -16.89
C VAL A 48 -2.56 2.56 -16.74
N ALA A 49 -3.61 3.38 -16.65
CA ALA A 49 -3.50 4.82 -16.47
C ALA A 49 -2.90 5.19 -15.10
N PHE A 50 -3.31 4.49 -14.03
CA PHE A 50 -2.73 4.61 -12.70
C PHE A 50 -1.24 4.26 -12.72
N GLU A 51 -0.89 3.07 -13.22
CA GLU A 51 0.49 2.60 -13.27
C GLU A 51 1.39 3.59 -14.01
N ASN A 52 0.96 4.05 -15.18
CA ASN A 52 1.71 5.01 -15.99
C ASN A 52 1.89 6.34 -15.28
N SER A 53 0.87 6.83 -14.57
CA SER A 53 0.96 8.07 -13.81
C SER A 53 1.95 7.97 -12.64
N VAL A 54 1.95 6.85 -11.94
CA VAL A 54 2.89 6.57 -10.84
C VAL A 54 4.31 6.43 -11.37
N ARG A 55 4.51 5.63 -12.42
CA ARG A 55 5.80 5.46 -13.10
C ARG A 55 6.42 6.78 -13.57
N GLN A 56 5.61 7.63 -14.21
CA GLN A 56 6.06 8.95 -14.68
C GLN A 56 6.44 9.88 -13.52
N ARG A 57 5.72 9.81 -12.39
CA ARG A 57 5.99 10.64 -11.21
C ARG A 57 7.25 10.22 -10.48
N ASP A 58 7.44 8.90 -10.30
CA ASP A 58 8.43 8.37 -9.37
C ASP A 58 9.75 8.00 -10.02
N GLN A 59 9.71 7.54 -11.28
CA GLN A 59 10.87 7.15 -12.08
C GLN A 59 11.83 6.14 -11.41
N GLY A 60 11.43 5.50 -10.32
CA GLY A 60 12.24 4.55 -9.56
C GLY A 60 11.55 4.11 -8.27
N CYS A 61 12.16 3.19 -7.53
CA CYS A 61 11.67 2.74 -6.24
C CYS A 61 11.85 3.86 -5.20
N VAL A 62 10.74 4.44 -4.74
CA VAL A 62 10.78 5.62 -3.83
C VAL A 62 11.30 5.31 -2.43
N VAL A 63 11.17 4.05 -2.00
CA VAL A 63 11.57 3.57 -0.67
C VAL A 63 13.07 3.23 -0.63
N VAL A 64 13.56 2.48 -1.64
CA VAL A 64 14.98 2.10 -1.76
C VAL A 64 15.81 3.25 -2.37
N LYS A 65 15.16 4.23 -3.02
CA LYS A 65 15.77 5.34 -3.75
C LYS A 65 16.63 4.85 -4.92
N GLU A 66 16.12 3.83 -5.60
CA GLU A 66 16.71 3.26 -6.79
C GLU A 66 15.99 3.83 -8.01
N GLU A 67 16.68 4.67 -8.78
CA GLU A 67 16.16 5.26 -10.01
C GLU A 67 16.19 4.26 -11.16
N GLN A 68 15.18 4.31 -12.01
CA GLN A 68 15.20 3.63 -13.30
C GLN A 68 16.06 4.44 -14.27
N GLY A 69 16.95 3.77 -15.00
CA GLY A 69 17.85 4.47 -15.92
C GLY A 69 17.09 5.28 -16.99
N ASP A 70 17.54 6.52 -17.26
CA ASP A 70 16.89 7.47 -18.19
C ASP A 70 16.48 6.86 -19.54
N SER A 71 17.35 6.05 -20.13
CA SER A 71 17.09 5.39 -21.42
C SER A 71 15.92 4.40 -21.33
N LEU A 72 15.78 3.71 -20.20
CA LEU A 72 14.69 2.78 -19.94
C LEU A 72 13.38 3.53 -19.65
N VAL A 73 13.44 4.62 -18.88
CA VAL A 73 12.29 5.51 -18.65
C VAL A 73 11.75 6.04 -19.98
N LYS A 74 12.63 6.54 -20.87
CA LYS A 74 12.25 7.02 -22.21
C LYS A 74 11.67 5.92 -23.10
N ALA A 75 12.15 4.69 -22.95
CA ALA A 75 11.64 3.52 -23.66
C ALA A 75 10.36 2.93 -23.04
N GLY A 76 9.88 3.47 -21.91
CA GLY A 76 8.72 2.93 -21.18
C GLY A 76 8.98 1.55 -20.56
N ILE A 77 10.24 1.21 -20.29
CA ILE A 77 10.65 -0.08 -19.73
C ILE A 77 10.72 0.04 -18.20
N TRP A 78 9.85 -0.70 -17.52
CA TRP A 78 9.71 -0.68 -16.05
C TRP A 78 10.00 -2.03 -15.40
N THR A 79 10.72 -2.91 -16.10
CA THR A 79 11.07 -4.24 -15.60
C THR A 79 11.69 -4.16 -14.20
N GLY A 80 11.13 -4.92 -13.26
CA GLY A 80 11.58 -4.94 -11.86
C GLY A 80 10.87 -3.95 -10.95
N PHE A 81 10.02 -3.06 -11.49
CA PHE A 81 9.25 -2.07 -10.73
C PHE A 81 7.75 -2.23 -10.93
N ASP A 82 7.00 -2.13 -9.83
CA ASP A 82 5.55 -2.19 -9.81
C ASP A 82 4.96 -0.94 -9.13
N ALA A 83 3.85 -0.44 -9.66
CA ALA A 83 3.09 0.62 -9.01
C ALA A 83 2.19 -0.01 -7.94
N ALA A 84 2.47 0.32 -6.68
CA ALA A 84 1.75 -0.17 -5.52
C ALA A 84 0.69 0.85 -5.11
N HIS A 85 -0.56 0.41 -4.95
CA HIS A 85 -1.55 1.22 -4.26
C HIS A 85 -1.21 1.34 -2.77
N VAL A 86 -1.35 2.51 -2.16
CA VAL A 86 -1.21 2.67 -0.70
C VAL A 86 -2.43 2.07 -0.01
N PHE A 87 -3.61 2.46 -0.47
CA PHE A 87 -4.88 1.85 -0.08
C PHE A 87 -5.36 0.90 -1.18
N PRO A 88 -5.60 -0.39 -0.87
CA PRO A 88 -5.85 -1.41 -1.88
C PRO A 88 -7.21 -1.25 -2.55
N VAL A 89 -7.24 -1.50 -3.85
CA VAL A 89 -8.46 -1.35 -4.67
C VAL A 89 -9.60 -2.27 -4.22
N ALA A 90 -9.31 -3.45 -3.63
CA ALA A 90 -10.32 -4.37 -3.07
C ALA A 90 -11.24 -3.73 -2.04
N TYR A 91 -10.77 -2.66 -1.38
CA TYR A 91 -11.53 -1.97 -0.35
C TYR A 91 -12.04 -0.60 -0.82
N SER A 92 -12.13 -0.37 -2.14
CA SER A 92 -12.61 0.88 -2.74
C SER A 92 -13.95 1.37 -2.15
N ALA A 93 -14.84 0.45 -1.78
CA ALA A 93 -16.12 0.79 -1.14
C ALA A 93 -15.97 1.51 0.22
N LEU A 94 -14.83 1.34 0.92
CA LEU A 94 -14.52 2.04 2.17
C LEU A 94 -13.88 3.43 1.92
N TRP A 95 -13.47 3.74 0.68
CA TRP A 95 -12.83 5.01 0.36
C TRP A 95 -13.65 6.23 0.81
N PRO A 96 -14.97 6.31 0.54
CA PRO A 96 -15.77 7.46 0.95
C PRO A 96 -15.99 7.53 2.46
N THR A 97 -16.13 6.38 3.12
CA THR A 97 -16.41 6.31 4.56
C THR A 97 -15.18 6.66 5.41
N LEU A 98 -13.98 6.47 4.85
CA LEU A 98 -12.72 6.90 5.43
C LEU A 98 -12.38 8.36 5.16
N GLY A 99 -13.21 9.08 4.40
CA GLY A 99 -13.03 10.51 4.12
C GLY A 99 -12.04 10.82 2.99
N PHE A 100 -11.60 9.81 2.23
CA PHE A 100 -10.60 9.97 1.17
C PHE A 100 -11.14 10.58 -0.13
N ASN A 101 -12.39 11.03 -0.17
CA ASN A 101 -13.00 11.62 -1.38
C ASN A 101 -12.29 12.89 -1.88
N SER A 102 -11.52 13.55 -1.00
CA SER A 102 -10.71 14.71 -1.38
C SER A 102 -9.34 14.32 -1.99
N ILE A 103 -8.95 13.04 -1.90
CA ILE A 103 -7.74 12.50 -2.53
C ILE A 103 -8.05 12.25 -4.00
N GLY A 104 -7.27 12.88 -4.88
CA GLY A 104 -7.56 12.97 -6.31
C GLY A 104 -7.31 14.39 -6.82
N ILE A 105 -6.79 14.53 -8.04
CA ILE A 105 -6.71 15.84 -8.69
C ILE A 105 -8.12 16.19 -9.16
N SER A 106 -8.65 17.33 -8.71
CA SER A 106 -10.01 17.78 -9.01
C SER A 106 -10.26 17.77 -10.54
N GLY A 107 -11.28 17.03 -11.00
CA GLY A 107 -11.71 17.03 -12.40
C GLY A 107 -12.09 15.68 -13.01
N SER A 108 -11.73 14.54 -12.40
CA SER A 108 -12.15 13.21 -12.84
C SER A 108 -13.11 12.60 -11.83
N ASN A 109 -14.41 12.62 -12.10
CA ASN A 109 -15.45 12.13 -11.20
C ASN A 109 -15.55 10.59 -11.12
N GLU A 110 -14.60 9.83 -11.66
CA GLU A 110 -14.89 8.43 -12.00
C GLU A 110 -13.99 7.38 -11.34
N ASP A 111 -12.82 7.72 -10.77
CA ASP A 111 -12.00 6.70 -10.08
C ASP A 111 -10.92 7.26 -9.13
N ASN A 112 -11.32 7.82 -7.99
CA ASN A 112 -10.37 8.39 -7.01
C ASN A 112 -9.42 7.35 -6.41
N VAL A 113 -9.81 6.07 -6.37
CA VAL A 113 -8.99 4.97 -5.84
C VAL A 113 -7.81 4.68 -6.78
N ASN A 114 -7.97 4.86 -8.09
CA ASN A 114 -6.88 4.80 -9.07
C ASN A 114 -6.20 6.16 -9.31
N SER A 115 -6.36 7.12 -8.40
CA SER A 115 -5.58 8.35 -8.41
C SER A 115 -4.08 8.03 -8.25
N VAL A 116 -3.23 8.79 -8.95
CA VAL A 116 -1.77 8.74 -8.76
C VAL A 116 -1.36 8.98 -7.29
N GLN A 117 -2.15 9.77 -6.56
CA GLN A 117 -1.95 10.01 -5.13
C GLN A 117 -2.17 8.76 -4.28
N ASN A 118 -2.92 7.76 -4.77
CA ASN A 118 -3.00 6.47 -4.09
C ASN A 118 -1.84 5.54 -4.46
N GLY A 119 -0.82 5.97 -5.19
CA GLY A 119 0.22 5.08 -5.70
C GLY A 119 1.63 5.48 -5.31
N ILE A 120 2.52 4.49 -5.23
CA ILE A 120 3.99 4.63 -5.18
C ILE A 120 4.66 3.58 -6.05
N LEU A 121 5.76 3.92 -6.71
CA LEU A 121 6.57 2.96 -7.47
C LEU A 121 7.57 2.29 -6.54
N LEU A 122 7.59 0.96 -6.57
CA LEU A 122 8.44 0.11 -5.75
C LEU A 122 9.14 -0.94 -6.60
N ARG A 123 10.30 -1.40 -6.15
CA ARG A 123 10.89 -2.65 -6.66
C ARG A 123 9.91 -3.80 -6.37
N ALA A 124 9.76 -4.75 -7.29
CA ALA A 124 8.69 -5.76 -7.24
C ALA A 124 8.71 -6.64 -5.97
N ASP A 125 9.89 -6.90 -5.39
CA ASP A 125 10.04 -7.57 -4.09
C ASP A 125 9.66 -6.66 -2.91
N ILE A 126 10.03 -5.37 -2.95
CA ILE A 126 9.63 -4.39 -1.93
C ILE A 126 8.13 -4.14 -1.96
N HIS A 127 7.51 -4.15 -3.14
CA HIS A 127 6.05 -4.06 -3.29
C HIS A 127 5.34 -5.18 -2.52
N GLN A 128 5.84 -6.42 -2.62
CA GLN A 128 5.25 -7.55 -1.88
C GLN A 128 5.30 -7.33 -0.37
N LEU A 129 6.42 -6.82 0.14
CA LEU A 129 6.58 -6.51 1.56
C LEU A 129 5.65 -5.36 2.01
N PHE A 130 5.41 -4.40 1.14
CA PHE A 130 4.49 -3.29 1.40
C PHE A 130 3.04 -3.78 1.47
N ASP A 131 2.61 -4.58 0.48
CA ASP A 131 1.26 -5.15 0.41
C ASP A 131 0.95 -6.08 1.59
N THR A 132 1.94 -6.82 2.08
CA THR A 132 1.80 -7.73 3.23
C THR A 132 2.03 -7.04 4.57
N TYR A 133 2.15 -5.71 4.57
CA TYR A 133 2.38 -4.90 5.76
C TYR A 133 3.65 -5.22 6.55
N PHE A 134 4.68 -5.80 5.94
CA PHE A 134 5.95 -6.09 6.62
C PHE A 134 6.71 -4.81 6.97
N PHE A 135 6.47 -3.75 6.20
CA PHE A 135 6.88 -2.41 6.55
C PHE A 135 5.79 -1.41 6.18
N SER A 136 5.90 -0.21 6.72
CA SER A 136 5.09 0.93 6.33
C SER A 136 5.87 2.23 6.46
N ILE A 137 5.25 3.34 6.06
CA ILE A 137 5.84 4.68 6.06
C ILE A 137 5.11 5.51 7.11
N CYS A 138 5.84 6.05 8.08
CA CYS A 138 5.29 6.86 9.15
C CYS A 138 5.46 8.36 8.83
N ALA A 139 4.40 9.01 8.34
CA ALA A 139 4.44 10.44 8.02
C ALA A 139 4.78 11.30 9.25
N LYS A 140 4.23 10.95 10.43
CA LYS A 140 4.53 11.60 11.73
C LYS A 140 6.00 11.52 12.16
N SER A 141 6.74 10.56 11.62
CA SER A 141 8.18 10.42 11.86
C SER A 141 9.00 10.84 10.66
N ASN A 142 8.63 11.97 10.03
CA ASN A 142 9.33 12.50 8.85
C ASN A 142 9.40 11.49 7.70
N HIS A 143 8.30 10.77 7.47
CA HIS A 143 8.19 9.73 6.44
C HIS A 143 9.24 8.61 6.58
N LYS A 144 9.53 8.24 7.83
CA LYS A 144 10.41 7.11 8.18
C LYS A 144 9.80 5.78 7.75
N ILE A 145 10.62 4.93 7.15
CA ILE A 145 10.31 3.54 6.84
C ILE A 145 10.42 2.72 8.13
N VAL A 146 9.32 2.10 8.54
CA VAL A 146 9.20 1.33 9.78
C VAL A 146 8.94 -0.13 9.43
N TYR A 147 9.81 -1.01 9.89
CA TYR A 147 9.72 -2.45 9.69
C TYR A 147 9.07 -3.13 10.90
N PHE A 148 8.28 -4.17 10.62
CA PHE A 148 7.67 -5.05 11.62
C PHE A 148 8.26 -6.47 11.60
N MET A 149 9.12 -6.75 10.61
CA MET A 149 9.82 -8.01 10.39
C MET A 149 11.33 -7.76 10.26
N PRO A 150 12.20 -8.80 10.24
CA PRO A 150 13.64 -8.59 10.06
C PRO A 150 13.95 -7.82 8.77
N ASP A 151 14.74 -6.76 8.89
CA ASP A 151 15.10 -5.92 7.74
C ASP A 151 16.22 -6.56 6.91
N VAL A 152 15.83 -7.35 5.91
CA VAL A 152 16.77 -7.97 4.97
C VAL A 152 17.21 -7.01 3.84
N ASN A 153 16.54 -5.87 3.70
CA ASN A 153 16.78 -4.91 2.62
C ASN A 153 17.60 -3.70 3.07
N ASN A 154 17.90 -3.58 4.37
CA ASN A 154 18.64 -2.48 4.99
C ASN A 154 18.01 -1.10 4.74
N ILE A 155 16.67 -1.03 4.70
CA ILE A 155 15.92 0.22 4.49
C ILE A 155 15.15 0.66 5.74
N ALA A 156 15.10 -0.15 6.79
CA ALA A 156 14.45 0.21 8.04
C ALA A 156 15.11 1.45 8.66
N GLY A 157 14.27 2.38 9.08
CA GLY A 157 14.70 3.63 9.69
C GLY A 157 15.25 4.68 8.73
N THR A 158 15.36 4.37 7.44
CA THR A 158 15.56 5.38 6.40
C THR A 158 14.27 6.19 6.18
N HIS A 159 14.35 7.28 5.41
CA HIS A 159 13.23 8.21 5.19
C HIS A 159 13.05 8.44 3.70
N LEU A 160 11.81 8.70 3.25
CA LEU A 160 11.55 9.11 1.87
C LEU A 160 12.37 10.37 1.51
N SER A 161 12.67 10.56 0.22
CA SER A 161 13.42 11.73 -0.25
C SER A 161 12.58 13.01 -0.09
N GLN A 162 13.25 14.13 0.18
CA GLN A 162 12.57 15.43 0.30
C GLN A 162 11.91 15.84 -1.03
N GLU A 163 12.53 15.47 -2.15
CA GLU A 163 11.96 15.67 -3.49
C GLU A 163 10.61 14.98 -3.64
N PHE A 164 10.52 13.69 -3.29
CA PHE A 164 9.27 12.95 -3.32
C PHE A 164 8.22 13.58 -2.38
N ILE A 165 8.61 13.94 -1.16
CA ILE A 165 7.73 14.58 -0.17
C ILE A 165 7.21 15.94 -0.64
N SER A 166 8.00 16.68 -1.42
CA SER A 166 7.60 17.98 -1.96
C SER A 166 6.66 17.90 -3.15
N ASN A 167 6.53 16.73 -3.79
CA ASN A 167 5.67 16.54 -4.94
C ASN A 167 4.19 16.53 -4.53
N PRO A 168 3.33 17.46 -5.01
CA PRO A 168 1.92 17.52 -4.62
C PRO A 168 1.10 16.30 -5.09
N ARG A 169 1.61 15.54 -6.06
CA ARG A 169 0.98 14.31 -6.57
C ARG A 169 1.37 13.06 -5.77
N ARG A 170 2.18 13.18 -4.71
CA ARG A 170 2.52 12.07 -3.80
C ARG A 170 1.30 11.58 -3.02
N PRO A 171 1.37 10.41 -2.36
CA PRO A 171 0.38 10.04 -1.36
C PRO A 171 0.28 11.05 -0.21
N PRO A 172 -0.93 11.55 0.07
CA PRO A 172 -1.19 12.38 1.24
C PRO A 172 -0.82 11.64 2.54
N ASP A 173 -0.45 12.40 3.55
CA ASP A 173 -0.02 11.82 4.84
C ASP A 173 -1.13 11.01 5.52
N GLU A 174 -2.40 11.38 5.32
CA GLU A 174 -3.55 10.60 5.83
C GLU A 174 -3.63 9.18 5.26
N LEU A 175 -3.22 8.99 4.01
CA LEU A 175 -3.24 7.69 3.34
C LEU A 175 -2.06 6.83 3.80
N LEU A 176 -0.89 7.44 3.97
CA LEU A 176 0.28 6.80 4.56
C LEU A 176 0.03 6.41 6.02
N ASP A 177 -0.60 7.30 6.80
CA ASP A 177 -0.97 7.04 8.19
C ASP A 177 -2.02 5.92 8.29
N TRP A 178 -2.96 5.84 7.35
CA TRP A 178 -3.90 4.71 7.26
C TRP A 178 -3.15 3.39 7.02
N HIS A 179 -2.25 3.34 6.03
CA HIS A 179 -1.45 2.15 5.74
C HIS A 179 -0.57 1.76 6.94
N PHE A 180 0.02 2.74 7.61
CA PHE A 180 0.78 2.54 8.85
C PHE A 180 -0.08 1.94 9.96
N ARG A 181 -1.33 2.42 10.14
CA ARG A 181 -2.27 1.82 11.10
C ARG A 181 -2.56 0.36 10.74
N GLN A 182 -2.82 0.04 9.47
CA GLN A 182 -3.03 -1.34 9.03
C GLN A 182 -1.82 -2.22 9.36
N ALA A 183 -0.60 -1.74 9.12
CA ALA A 183 0.61 -2.50 9.42
C ALA A 183 0.84 -2.71 10.92
N VAL A 184 0.55 -1.70 11.75
CA VAL A 184 0.58 -1.85 13.21
C VAL A 184 -0.46 -2.87 13.67
N LEU A 185 -1.71 -2.77 13.19
CA LEU A 185 -2.77 -3.73 13.54
C LEU A 185 -2.40 -5.15 13.12
N ALA A 186 -1.83 -5.30 11.92
CA ALA A 186 -1.44 -6.58 11.36
C ALA A 186 -0.31 -7.25 12.14
N ASN A 187 0.67 -6.49 12.63
CA ASN A 187 1.88 -7.08 13.22
C ASN A 187 1.95 -7.01 14.75
N VAL A 188 1.20 -6.10 15.39
CA VAL A 188 1.29 -5.87 16.84
C VAL A 188 0.12 -6.52 17.59
N LYS A 189 -0.97 -6.90 16.89
CA LYS A 189 -2.13 -7.54 17.51
C LYS A 189 -1.97 -9.07 17.55
N ALA A 190 -2.07 -9.64 18.76
CA ALA A 190 -2.04 -11.08 19.01
C ALA A 190 -0.81 -11.79 18.36
N GLU A 191 -1.02 -12.88 17.61
CA GLU A 191 0.05 -13.62 16.92
C GLU A 191 0.52 -12.96 15.60
N GLY A 192 -0.07 -11.83 15.22
CA GLY A 192 0.09 -11.21 13.91
C GLY A 192 -0.88 -11.79 12.86
N GLU A 193 -1.14 -11.02 11.80
CA GLU A 193 -1.89 -11.45 10.63
C GLU A 193 -1.04 -12.40 9.76
N PRO A 194 -1.65 -13.43 9.17
CA PRO A 194 -0.92 -14.39 8.35
C PRO A 194 -0.39 -13.74 7.08
N VAL A 195 0.79 -14.19 6.65
CA VAL A 195 1.32 -13.92 5.32
C VAL A 195 0.59 -14.84 4.34
N PHE A 196 0.14 -14.29 3.22
CA PHE A 196 -0.52 -15.09 2.21
C PHE A 196 0.36 -15.28 0.98
N GLU A 197 0.55 -16.53 0.58
CA GLU A 197 1.21 -16.88 -0.69
C GLU A 197 0.45 -16.30 -1.88
N HIS A 198 1.19 -16.03 -2.96
CA HIS A 198 0.67 -15.46 -4.20
C HIS A 198 1.22 -16.14 -5.46
N ASP A 199 2.16 -17.08 -5.32
CA ASP A 199 2.81 -17.84 -6.39
C ASP A 199 2.04 -19.12 -6.75
N PHE A 200 0.72 -19.01 -6.92
CA PHE A 200 -0.11 -20.14 -7.34
C PHE A 200 0.35 -20.67 -8.71
N ASN A 201 0.76 -21.93 -8.79
CA ASN A 201 1.23 -22.50 -10.06
C ASN A 201 0.08 -22.53 -11.08
N THR A 202 0.41 -22.24 -12.35
CA THR A 202 -0.55 -22.30 -13.47
C THR A 202 -1.11 -23.71 -13.59
N GLY A 203 -2.42 -23.89 -13.35
CA GLY A 203 -3.11 -25.17 -13.39
C GLY A 203 -3.44 -25.77 -12.01
N GLU A 204 -2.96 -25.19 -10.92
CA GLU A 204 -3.40 -25.56 -9.58
C GLU A 204 -4.74 -24.91 -9.23
N ASN A 205 -5.52 -25.60 -8.40
CA ASN A 205 -6.77 -25.08 -7.87
C ASN A 205 -6.50 -24.00 -6.82
N MET A 206 -6.29 -22.76 -7.27
CA MET A 206 -6.09 -21.58 -6.42
C MET A 206 -7.18 -21.45 -5.34
N ILE A 207 -8.44 -21.73 -5.67
CA ILE A 207 -9.54 -21.72 -4.67
C ILE A 207 -9.34 -22.81 -3.62
N GLY A 208 -8.87 -24.00 -4.04
CA GLY A 208 -8.49 -25.08 -3.14
C GLY A 208 -7.38 -24.68 -2.17
N GLN A 209 -6.36 -23.98 -2.66
CA GLN A 209 -5.26 -23.49 -1.84
C GLN A 209 -5.70 -22.39 -0.87
N ILE A 210 -6.50 -21.40 -1.34
CA ILE A 210 -7.07 -20.37 -0.46
C ILE A 210 -7.90 -21.01 0.65
N ARG A 211 -8.72 -22.02 0.34
CA ARG A 211 -9.56 -22.73 1.34
C ARG A 211 -8.75 -23.46 2.39
N GLN A 212 -7.56 -23.95 2.04
CA GLN A 212 -6.64 -24.64 2.96
C GLN A 212 -5.71 -23.67 3.70
N GLY A 213 -5.56 -22.45 3.19
CA GLY A 213 -4.74 -21.40 3.76
C GLY A 213 -5.38 -20.70 4.96
N PRO A 214 -4.60 -19.83 5.64
CA PRO A 214 -5.09 -19.06 6.75
C PRO A 214 -6.14 -18.04 6.29
N GLN A 215 -7.09 -17.68 7.17
CA GLN A 215 -8.17 -16.71 6.90
C GLN A 215 -8.82 -16.87 5.51
N PRO A 216 -9.31 -18.09 5.17
CA PRO A 216 -9.72 -18.44 3.82
C PRO A 216 -10.89 -17.58 3.31
N GLN A 217 -11.79 -17.17 4.20
CA GLN A 217 -12.92 -16.31 3.84
C GLN A 217 -12.44 -14.90 3.45
N GLN A 218 -11.63 -14.26 4.30
CA GLN A 218 -11.14 -12.90 4.05
C GLN A 218 -10.24 -12.84 2.81
N ARG A 219 -9.37 -13.86 2.62
CA ARG A 219 -8.56 -13.93 1.40
C ARG A 219 -9.41 -14.12 0.16
N MET A 220 -10.47 -14.94 0.23
CA MET A 220 -11.40 -15.12 -0.89
C MET A 220 -12.17 -13.83 -1.22
N GLU A 221 -12.64 -13.11 -0.19
CA GLU A 221 -13.31 -11.80 -0.36
C GLU A 221 -12.36 -10.77 -0.99
N PHE A 222 -11.11 -10.68 -0.50
CA PHE A 222 -10.09 -9.80 -1.07
C PHE A 222 -9.84 -10.11 -2.55
N GLU A 223 -9.60 -11.38 -2.90
CA GLU A 223 -9.39 -11.83 -4.28
C GLU A 223 -10.58 -11.50 -5.19
N LEU A 224 -11.80 -11.74 -4.70
CA LEU A 224 -13.02 -11.44 -5.42
C LEU A 224 -13.14 -9.93 -5.68
N PHE A 225 -12.96 -9.10 -4.66
CA PHE A 225 -13.07 -7.65 -4.82
C PHE A 225 -11.96 -7.05 -5.67
N MET A 226 -10.71 -7.51 -5.54
CA MET A 226 -9.64 -7.11 -6.45
C MET A 226 -9.98 -7.42 -7.91
N ARG A 227 -10.55 -8.61 -8.18
CA ARG A 227 -10.93 -9.02 -9.54
C ARG A 227 -12.16 -8.30 -10.05
N LEU A 228 -13.13 -7.97 -9.20
CA LEU A 228 -14.34 -7.27 -9.61
C LEU A 228 -14.15 -5.74 -9.64
N ALA A 229 -13.06 -5.21 -9.10
CA ALA A 229 -12.80 -3.79 -9.02
C ALA A 229 -12.89 -3.07 -10.38
N HIS A 230 -12.54 -3.74 -11.48
CA HIS A 230 -12.60 -3.19 -12.82
C HIS A 230 -13.97 -3.30 -13.51
N LEU A 231 -14.96 -3.94 -12.85
CA LEU A 231 -16.32 -4.16 -13.39
C LEU A 231 -17.35 -3.20 -12.78
N GLN A 232 -16.94 -2.26 -11.93
CA GLN A 232 -17.86 -1.24 -11.45
C GLN A 232 -18.25 -0.33 -12.63
N PRO A 233 -19.55 -0.22 -12.97
CA PRO A 233 -19.97 0.51 -14.15
C PRO A 233 -19.65 1.99 -14.02
N GLU A 234 -19.07 2.56 -15.08
CA GLU A 234 -19.06 4.01 -15.30
C GLU A 234 -20.51 4.51 -15.18
N VAL A 235 -20.78 5.40 -14.23
CA VAL A 235 -22.06 6.12 -14.19
C VAL A 235 -22.05 7.02 -15.43
N PRO A 236 -23.00 6.91 -16.37
CA PRO A 236 -22.94 7.67 -17.61
C PRO A 236 -22.91 9.17 -17.30
N GLY A 237 -21.75 9.78 -17.52
CA GLY A 237 -21.56 11.22 -17.43
C GLY A 237 -22.50 11.94 -18.39
N ASN A 238 -23.17 12.98 -17.90
CA ASN A 238 -24.05 13.84 -18.69
C ASN A 238 -23.39 14.22 -20.01
N ALA A 239 -24.10 13.93 -21.11
CA ALA A 239 -23.71 14.31 -22.46
C ALA A 239 -23.38 15.82 -22.53
N PRO A 240 -22.37 16.23 -23.29
CA PRO A 240 -22.06 17.63 -23.48
C PRO A 240 -23.23 18.31 -24.21
N SER A 241 -23.81 19.33 -23.59
CA SER A 241 -24.67 20.29 -24.28
C SER A 241 -23.82 21.09 -25.26
N HIS A 242 -23.84 20.70 -26.54
CA HIS A 242 -23.34 21.52 -27.62
C HIS A 242 -24.24 22.74 -27.84
N PRO A 243 -23.70 23.95 -28.10
CA PRO A 243 -24.41 24.97 -28.85
C PRO A 243 -24.53 24.59 -30.32
#